data_AF-A0AAW2TE29-F1
#
_entry.id   AF-A0AAW2TE29-F1
#
_cell.length_a   1.000
_cell.length_b   1.000
_cell.length_c   1.000
_cell.angle_alpha   90.00
_cell.angle_beta   90.00
_cell.angle_gamma   90.00
#
_symmetry.space_group_name_H-M   'P 1'
#
loop_
_entity.id
_entity.type
_entity.pdbx_description
1 polymer ?
#
loop_
_entity_poly.entity_id
_entity_poly.type
_entity_poly.pdbx_seq_one_letter_code
_entity_poly.pdbx_strand_id
1 'polypeptide(L)'
;MRFALDLAETDGRQSPAPSPSNSTPKAELQWFPLQNHPLFSSSAATAASTPAAAGRMPPNLMAWDGASRLYFWDLNKKCLHRISIRLGEPDPTSILAAFPSKVLQADTPLSFEVNKISINRNGSALLLSGLEGLRVMYLYGRSSTEENTIICRTVSVGSEIYFNRNNFIRTLQISWHPYSDTHLGILSSDSVFRIFDLSVDIGQPEQEYYLQPVEPGNSSNAAAICPVDFSFGGDHLWDKFSVFILFSDGSSYIICPVVPFGSVYKWESVLEMYNDAQTFGLKSSNSKAVNNSNMAISWLEATFPELVRQAGDGAQLYAVKAQPFVLLDASVALQGPLRKVCHSVTEDSEIQKGICEGRAVCCIYNLVGKDSVLVTAWSGGQLQLDALADEIQPVWKMGIAPRLCVDSSDQILGAAMICETAPSDRSVLKLDQPLILLLGWAIHLLC
;
A
#
# COMPACT_ATOMS: atom_id res chain seq x y z
N MET A 1 -8.56 -3.14 -18.21
CA MET A 1 -8.95 -2.85 -19.60
C MET A 1 -8.67 -1.38 -19.86
N ARG A 2 -8.00 -1.06 -20.97
CA ARG A 2 -7.69 0.33 -21.37
C ARG A 2 -8.89 0.88 -22.13
N PHE A 3 -9.38 2.05 -21.76
CA PHE A 3 -10.44 2.75 -22.46
C PHE A 3 -9.84 3.57 -23.61
N ALA A 4 -10.31 3.33 -24.83
CA ALA A 4 -10.13 4.20 -25.98
C ALA A 4 -11.47 4.92 -26.21
N LEU A 5 -11.46 6.25 -26.13
CA LEU A 5 -12.57 7.11 -26.52
C LEU A 5 -12.32 7.54 -27.96
N ASP A 6 -13.03 6.91 -28.90
CA ASP A 6 -13.11 7.37 -30.28
C ASP A 6 -14.16 8.49 -30.38
N LEU A 7 -13.68 9.71 -30.62
CA LEU A 7 -14.51 10.82 -31.10
C LEU A 7 -14.32 10.93 -32.60
N ALA A 8 -15.37 10.62 -33.35
CA ALA A 8 -15.45 10.82 -34.78
C ALA A 8 -15.83 12.28 -35.09
N GLU A 9 -15.09 12.94 -35.99
CA GLU A 9 -15.64 14.08 -36.75
C GLU A 9 -14.93 14.27 -38.12
N THR A 10 -15.72 14.01 -39.16
CA THR A 10 -15.89 14.64 -40.48
C THR A 10 -14.73 15.14 -41.37
N ASP A 11 -14.82 14.69 -42.63
CA ASP A 11 -14.08 15.03 -43.85
C ASP A 11 -14.05 16.53 -44.22
N GLY A 12 -12.86 17.00 -44.64
CA GLY A 12 -12.67 18.29 -45.31
C GLY A 12 -11.27 18.40 -45.95
N ARG A 13 -11.21 18.31 -47.29
CA ARG A 13 -9.98 18.37 -48.12
C ARG A 13 -9.25 19.72 -48.01
N GLN A 14 -7.92 19.70 -47.84
CA GLN A 14 -6.96 20.67 -48.43
C GLN A 14 -5.49 20.16 -48.41
N SER A 15 -4.72 20.62 -49.40
CA SER A 15 -3.48 20.15 -50.05
C SER A 15 -2.21 19.89 -49.18
N PRO A 16 -1.18 19.19 -49.70
CA PRO A 16 -0.09 18.61 -48.89
C PRO A 16 1.04 19.63 -48.62
N ALA A 17 1.34 19.85 -47.34
CA ALA A 17 2.56 20.52 -46.89
C ALA A 17 3.70 19.49 -46.73
N PRO A 18 4.98 19.87 -47.00
CA PRO A 18 6.08 18.92 -47.04
C PRO A 18 6.41 18.38 -45.65
N SER A 19 6.54 17.06 -45.57
CA SER A 19 6.94 16.32 -44.38
C SER A 19 8.32 16.77 -43.88
N PRO A 20 8.51 17.13 -42.60
CA PRO A 20 9.85 17.32 -42.06
C PRO A 20 10.54 15.97 -41.98
N SER A 21 11.68 15.86 -42.67
CA SER A 21 12.57 14.71 -42.66
C SER A 21 13.18 14.49 -41.27
N ASN A 22 12.56 13.64 -40.46
CA ASN A 22 13.15 13.13 -39.22
C ASN A 22 14.09 11.96 -39.54
N SER A 23 15.30 12.26 -40.01
CA SER A 23 16.39 11.30 -40.11
C SER A 23 17.30 11.38 -38.88
N THR A 24 16.81 10.84 -37.76
CA THR A 24 17.69 10.30 -36.71
C THR A 24 17.52 8.80 -36.72
N PRO A 25 18.59 8.00 -36.88
CA PRO A 25 18.47 6.55 -36.87
C PRO A 25 17.94 6.11 -35.51
N LYS A 26 16.73 5.54 -35.47
CA LYS A 26 16.25 4.82 -34.28
C LYS A 26 17.22 3.66 -34.09
N ALA A 27 18.00 3.68 -33.00
CA ALA A 27 18.85 2.55 -32.63
C ALA A 27 18.01 1.27 -32.68
N GLU A 28 18.44 0.29 -33.48
CA GLU A 28 17.73 -0.98 -33.60
C GLU A 28 17.75 -1.69 -32.25
N LEU A 29 16.55 -1.98 -31.72
CA LEU A 29 16.40 -2.70 -30.46
C LEU A 29 16.74 -4.17 -30.68
N GLN A 30 17.73 -4.66 -29.94
CA GLN A 30 18.05 -6.07 -29.86
C GLN A 30 17.29 -6.71 -28.69
N TRP A 31 16.91 -7.97 -28.81
CA TRP A 31 16.16 -8.70 -27.78
C TRP A 31 17.00 -9.86 -27.26
N PHE A 32 17.20 -9.91 -25.96
CA PHE A 32 17.99 -10.95 -25.28
C PHE A 32 17.11 -11.68 -24.26
N PRO A 33 17.32 -12.98 -24.01
CA PRO A 33 16.81 -13.60 -22.79
C PRO A 33 17.20 -12.78 -21.57
N LEU A 34 16.28 -12.53 -20.64
CA LEU A 34 16.49 -11.62 -19.51
C LEU A 34 17.77 -11.95 -18.71
N GLN A 35 18.03 -13.23 -18.49
CA GLN A 35 19.22 -13.75 -17.79
C GLN A 35 20.55 -13.44 -18.50
N ASN A 36 20.51 -13.18 -19.81
CA ASN A 36 21.66 -12.85 -20.65
C ASN A 36 21.71 -11.36 -21.01
N HIS A 37 20.83 -10.54 -20.41
CA HIS A 37 20.74 -9.13 -20.78
C HIS A 37 22.03 -8.39 -20.38
N PRO A 38 22.65 -7.60 -21.28
CA PRO A 38 23.97 -7.01 -21.04
C PRO A 38 24.09 -6.14 -19.78
N LEU A 39 22.98 -5.53 -19.33
CA LEU A 39 22.95 -4.76 -18.07
C LEU A 39 23.24 -5.61 -16.83
N PHE A 40 22.86 -6.89 -16.84
CA PHE A 40 23.05 -7.79 -15.71
C PHE A 40 24.34 -8.60 -15.83
N SER A 41 24.87 -8.74 -17.05
CA SER A 41 26.13 -9.46 -17.32
C SER A 41 27.38 -8.61 -17.07
N SER A 42 27.29 -7.28 -17.20
CA SER A 42 28.43 -6.37 -17.05
C SER A 42 28.56 -5.86 -15.60
N SER A 43 29.43 -6.47 -14.79
CA SER A 43 30.01 -5.97 -13.52
C SER A 43 29.13 -5.28 -12.45
N ALA A 44 27.82 -5.08 -12.65
CA ALA A 44 26.86 -4.62 -11.65
C ALA A 44 26.71 -5.65 -10.50
N ALA A 45 27.22 -6.87 -10.71
CA ALA A 45 27.43 -7.88 -9.68
C ALA A 45 28.38 -7.42 -8.54
N THR A 46 29.20 -6.38 -8.72
CA THR A 46 30.06 -5.88 -7.63
C THR A 46 29.30 -5.13 -6.52
N ALA A 47 28.09 -4.63 -6.78
CA ALA A 47 27.25 -4.07 -5.72
C ALA A 47 26.59 -5.16 -4.85
N ALA A 48 26.38 -6.36 -5.40
CA ALA A 48 25.88 -7.52 -4.65
C ALA A 48 26.97 -8.20 -3.79
N SER A 49 28.25 -7.87 -4.00
CA SER A 49 29.40 -8.46 -3.30
C SER A 49 30.01 -7.53 -2.25
N THR A 50 29.34 -6.44 -1.86
CA THR A 50 29.71 -5.79 -0.61
C THR A 50 29.15 -6.71 0.48
N PRO A 51 29.99 -7.34 1.33
CA PRO A 51 29.45 -8.18 2.40
C PRO A 51 28.46 -7.31 3.16
N ALA A 52 27.20 -7.74 3.21
CA ALA A 52 26.21 -7.09 4.05
C ALA A 52 26.86 -6.95 5.42
N ALA A 53 27.15 -5.71 5.83
CA ALA A 53 27.57 -5.45 7.20
C ALA A 53 26.55 -6.20 8.07
N ALA A 54 27.04 -7.14 8.89
CA ALA A 54 26.21 -8.14 9.55
C ALA A 54 24.92 -7.50 10.07
N GLY A 55 23.78 -7.86 9.46
CA GLY A 55 22.46 -7.31 9.81
C GLY A 55 21.80 -6.32 8.84
N ARG A 56 22.37 -5.97 7.69
CA ARG A 56 21.65 -5.19 6.65
C ARG A 56 20.92 -6.09 5.65
N MET A 57 19.63 -5.84 5.45
CA MET A 57 18.85 -6.48 4.38
C MET A 57 19.36 -6.07 2.99
N PRO A 58 19.35 -6.99 2.00
CA PRO A 58 19.74 -6.67 0.64
C PRO A 58 18.80 -5.62 0.03
N PRO A 59 19.31 -4.70 -0.80
CA PRO A 59 18.49 -3.65 -1.40
C PRO A 59 17.54 -4.23 -2.46
N ASN A 60 16.32 -3.70 -2.53
CA ASN A 60 15.37 -3.98 -3.59
C ASN A 60 15.45 -2.92 -4.69
N LEU A 61 16.31 -3.17 -5.69
CA LEU A 61 16.61 -2.23 -6.77
C LEU A 61 15.86 -2.51 -8.08
N MET A 62 14.84 -3.36 -8.02
CA MET A 62 14.03 -3.74 -9.18
C MET A 62 12.55 -3.51 -8.93
N ALA A 63 11.84 -3.07 -9.98
CA ALA A 63 10.39 -2.96 -9.96
C ALA A 63 9.81 -3.38 -11.32
N TRP A 64 8.64 -3.99 -11.32
CA TRP A 64 7.92 -4.40 -12.53
C TRP A 64 6.55 -3.74 -12.54
N ASP A 65 6.10 -3.25 -13.71
CA ASP A 65 4.80 -2.61 -13.88
C ASP A 65 3.62 -3.60 -13.98
N GLY A 66 3.85 -4.89 -13.76
CA GLY A 66 2.83 -5.93 -13.94
C GLY A 66 2.50 -6.24 -15.40
N ALA A 67 3.20 -5.62 -16.36
CA ALA A 67 2.94 -5.79 -17.78
C ALA A 67 4.23 -6.00 -18.57
N SER A 68 4.82 -4.93 -19.09
CA SER A 68 5.84 -5.00 -20.16
C SER A 68 7.11 -4.21 -19.85
N ARG A 69 7.27 -3.69 -18.63
CA ARG A 69 8.42 -2.87 -18.26
C ARG A 69 9.03 -3.31 -16.95
N LEU A 70 10.30 -3.64 -17.01
CA LEU A 70 11.16 -3.87 -15.85
C LEU A 70 11.99 -2.61 -15.62
N TYR A 71 12.09 -2.21 -14.36
CA TYR A 71 12.86 -1.07 -13.90
C TYR A 71 14.00 -1.57 -13.02
N PHE A 72 15.20 -1.04 -13.24
CA PHE A 72 16.39 -1.39 -12.47
C PHE A 72 17.15 -0.12 -12.10
N TRP A 73 17.41 0.07 -10.81
CA TRP A 73 18.20 1.19 -10.30
C TRP A 73 19.69 0.83 -10.29
N ASP A 74 20.50 1.55 -11.06
CA ASP A 74 21.96 1.43 -11.06
C ASP A 74 22.55 2.33 -9.95
N LEU A 75 23.08 1.71 -8.89
CA LEU A 75 23.69 2.43 -7.75
C LEU A 75 24.94 3.23 -8.15
N ASN A 76 25.73 2.72 -9.11
CA ASN A 76 26.98 3.34 -9.51
C ASN A 76 26.72 4.57 -10.36
N LYS A 77 25.83 4.44 -11.34
CA LYS A 77 25.45 5.53 -12.24
C LYS A 77 24.38 6.45 -11.67
N LYS A 78 23.72 6.04 -10.57
CA LYS A 78 22.60 6.75 -9.93
C LYS A 78 21.49 7.08 -10.92
N CYS A 79 21.15 6.11 -11.77
CA CYS A 79 20.13 6.25 -12.80
C CYS A 79 19.21 5.01 -12.85
N LEU A 80 18.03 5.21 -13.40
CA LEU A 80 17.03 4.16 -13.57
C LEU A 80 17.04 3.65 -15.02
N HIS A 81 17.28 2.36 -15.18
CA HIS A 81 17.09 1.66 -16.44
C HIS A 81 15.64 1.21 -16.58
N ARG A 82 14.97 1.61 -17.67
CA ARG A 82 13.67 1.10 -18.09
C ARG A 82 13.84 0.14 -19.25
N ILE A 83 13.62 -1.13 -18.98
CA ILE A 83 13.81 -2.25 -19.90
C ILE A 83 12.43 -2.71 -20.37
N SER A 84 12.23 -2.75 -21.69
CA SER A 84 10.99 -3.34 -22.24
C SER A 84 11.12 -4.84 -22.24
N ILE A 85 10.13 -5.55 -21.73
CA ILE A 85 10.09 -7.02 -21.69
C ILE A 85 8.95 -7.56 -22.54
N ARG A 86 9.17 -8.72 -23.12
CA ARG A 86 8.15 -9.56 -23.77
C ARG A 86 8.08 -10.86 -22.97
N LEU A 87 6.89 -11.13 -22.47
CA LEU A 87 6.57 -12.43 -21.87
C LEU A 87 6.34 -13.40 -23.03
N GLY A 88 6.97 -14.56 -22.97
CA GLY A 88 6.91 -15.54 -24.04
C GLY A 88 5.51 -16.11 -24.21
N GLU A 89 5.00 -16.04 -25.44
CA GLU A 89 3.89 -16.84 -25.92
C GLU A 89 4.48 -17.73 -27.02
N PRO A 90 4.37 -19.07 -26.95
CA PRO A 90 3.59 -19.88 -26.01
C PRO A 90 4.36 -20.39 -24.77
N ASP A 91 5.65 -20.06 -24.60
CA ASP A 91 6.43 -20.48 -23.43
C ASP A 91 6.53 -19.34 -22.39
N PRO A 92 5.72 -19.37 -21.31
CA PRO A 92 5.65 -18.32 -20.31
C PRO A 92 6.95 -18.14 -19.51
N THR A 93 7.90 -19.09 -19.63
CA THR A 93 9.21 -19.00 -18.97
C THR A 93 10.24 -18.22 -19.78
N SER A 94 9.99 -17.98 -21.06
CA SER A 94 10.91 -17.27 -21.95
C SER A 94 10.65 -15.75 -21.92
N ILE A 95 11.37 -15.04 -21.03
CA ILE A 95 11.29 -13.58 -20.94
C ILE A 95 12.39 -12.96 -21.81
N LEU A 96 12.00 -12.18 -22.83
CA LEU A 96 12.92 -11.40 -23.65
C LEU A 96 12.94 -9.94 -23.20
N ALA A 97 14.13 -9.35 -23.13
CA ALA A 97 14.38 -7.98 -22.71
C ALA A 97 15.08 -7.17 -23.80
N ALA A 98 14.63 -5.95 -24.02
CA ALA A 98 15.14 -5.05 -25.05
C ALA A 98 16.43 -4.33 -24.62
N PHE A 99 17.42 -4.30 -25.52
CA PHE A 99 18.67 -3.57 -25.41
C PHE A 99 18.86 -2.62 -26.61
N PRO A 100 19.36 -1.38 -26.42
CA PRO A 100 19.69 -0.77 -25.13
C PRO A 100 18.42 -0.41 -24.32
N SER A 101 18.54 -0.44 -23.00
CA SER A 101 17.49 0.07 -22.11
C SER A 101 17.35 1.59 -22.25
N LYS A 102 16.17 2.13 -21.95
CA LYS A 102 16.02 3.57 -21.80
C LYS A 102 16.54 4.01 -20.44
N VAL A 103 17.38 5.04 -20.40
CA VAL A 103 17.95 5.57 -19.15
C VAL A 103 17.15 6.78 -18.67
N LEU A 104 16.79 6.78 -17.41
CA LEU A 104 16.07 7.85 -16.72
C LEU A 104 16.96 8.37 -15.58
N GLN A 105 17.10 9.69 -15.48
CA GLN A 105 17.90 10.36 -14.45
C GLN A 105 17.04 11.35 -13.67
N ALA A 106 17.38 11.56 -12.41
CA ALA A 106 16.76 12.60 -11.62
C ALA A 106 17.18 13.99 -12.12
N ASP A 107 16.25 14.94 -12.13
CA ASP A 107 16.51 16.36 -12.40
C ASP A 107 17.43 17.02 -11.36
N THR A 108 17.53 16.42 -10.17
CA THR A 108 18.44 16.82 -9.10
C THR A 108 19.24 15.62 -8.60
N PRO A 109 20.55 15.77 -8.32
CA PRO A 109 21.35 14.70 -7.74
C PRO A 109 20.74 14.16 -6.44
N LEU A 110 20.75 12.84 -6.29
CA LEU A 110 20.34 12.19 -5.05
C LEU A 110 21.45 12.32 -4.00
N SER A 111 21.08 12.83 -2.83
CA SER A 111 21.96 13.01 -1.67
C SER A 111 22.03 11.79 -0.76
N PHE A 112 21.39 10.68 -1.12
CA PHE A 112 21.29 9.46 -0.33
C PHE A 112 21.40 8.22 -1.21
N GLU A 113 21.68 7.07 -0.58
CA GLU A 113 21.72 5.75 -1.23
C GLU A 113 20.30 5.16 -1.32
N VAL A 114 19.89 4.77 -2.53
CA VAL A 114 18.59 4.13 -2.75
C VAL A 114 18.70 2.65 -2.40
N ASN A 115 17.87 2.19 -1.46
CA ASN A 115 17.83 0.80 -1.01
C ASN A 115 16.56 0.07 -1.46
N LYS A 116 15.49 0.79 -1.78
CA LYS A 116 14.21 0.23 -2.24
C LYS A 116 13.64 1.10 -3.35
N ILE A 117 13.18 0.46 -4.42
CA ILE A 117 12.34 1.10 -5.43
C ILE A 117 10.99 0.40 -5.53
N SER A 118 9.94 1.14 -5.87
CA SER A 118 8.63 0.57 -6.18
C SER A 118 7.88 1.47 -7.15
N ILE A 119 7.18 0.87 -8.10
CA ILE A 119 6.41 1.62 -9.11
C ILE A 119 4.95 1.73 -8.69
N ASN A 120 4.33 2.88 -8.97
CA ASN A 120 2.90 3.04 -8.75
C ASN A 120 2.07 2.21 -9.74
N ARG A 121 0.78 2.04 -9.43
CA ARG A 121 -0.14 1.15 -10.15
C ARG A 121 -0.22 1.42 -11.66
N ASN A 122 -0.23 2.68 -12.08
CA ASN A 122 -0.32 3.04 -13.51
C ASN A 122 1.04 3.18 -14.22
N GLY A 123 2.15 3.02 -13.50
CA GLY A 123 3.50 3.09 -14.07
C GLY A 123 4.00 4.49 -14.40
N SER A 124 3.41 5.54 -13.83
CA SER A 124 3.79 6.94 -14.05
C SER A 124 4.81 7.50 -13.05
N ALA A 125 4.96 6.87 -11.88
CA ALA A 125 5.84 7.34 -10.81
C ALA A 125 6.56 6.17 -10.14
N LEU A 126 7.81 6.41 -9.74
CA LEU A 126 8.66 5.46 -9.04
C LEU A 126 9.10 6.03 -7.69
N LEU A 127 8.89 5.28 -6.63
CA LEU A 127 9.43 5.54 -5.31
C LEU A 127 10.92 5.20 -5.29
N LEU A 128 11.73 6.09 -4.73
CA LEU A 128 13.15 5.91 -4.42
C LEU A 128 13.32 6.10 -2.91
N SER A 129 13.57 5.02 -2.19
CA SER A 129 13.66 5.02 -0.73
C SER A 129 15.03 4.53 -0.27
N GLY A 130 15.59 5.21 0.72
CA GLY A 130 16.80 4.86 1.44
C GLY A 130 16.71 5.32 2.90
N LEU A 131 17.72 4.99 3.71
CA LEU A 131 17.74 5.36 5.13
C LEU A 131 17.67 6.87 5.36
N GLU A 132 18.33 7.64 4.48
CA GLU A 132 18.50 9.09 4.59
C GLU A 132 17.65 9.87 3.57
N GLY A 133 16.73 9.21 2.85
CA GLY A 133 15.96 9.90 1.84
C GLY A 133 14.78 9.13 1.29
N LEU A 134 13.71 9.87 1.00
CA LEU A 134 12.49 9.40 0.36
C LEU A 134 12.12 10.35 -0.77
N ARG A 135 12.16 9.87 -2.00
CA ARG A 135 11.80 10.65 -3.19
C ARG A 135 10.87 9.89 -4.12
N VAL A 136 10.13 10.65 -4.92
CA VAL A 136 9.33 10.13 -6.03
C VAL A 136 9.88 10.70 -7.32
N MET A 137 10.25 9.81 -8.25
CA MET A 137 10.66 10.14 -9.60
C MET A 137 9.47 9.95 -10.55
N TYR A 138 9.01 11.04 -11.15
CA TYR A 138 7.96 10.99 -12.17
C TYR A 138 8.54 10.54 -13.51
N LEU A 139 8.03 9.44 -14.06
CA LEU A 139 8.59 8.75 -15.23
C LEU A 139 8.21 9.40 -16.57
N TYR A 140 7.54 10.55 -16.52
CA TYR A 140 7.41 11.49 -17.63
C TYR A 140 8.48 12.56 -17.49
N GLY A 141 9.21 12.83 -18.57
CA GLY A 141 10.35 13.73 -18.52
C GLY A 141 10.77 14.25 -19.89
N ARG A 142 11.73 15.16 -19.88
CA ARG A 142 12.27 15.76 -21.11
C ARG A 142 13.38 14.86 -21.64
N SER A 143 13.30 14.53 -22.93
CA SER A 143 14.39 13.81 -23.61
C SER A 143 15.59 14.74 -23.72
N SER A 144 16.75 14.30 -23.24
CA SER A 144 18.03 14.96 -23.54
C SER A 144 18.45 14.62 -24.96
N THR A 145 18.89 15.63 -25.71
CA THR A 145 19.38 15.48 -27.09
C THR A 145 20.73 14.78 -27.18
N GLU A 146 21.50 14.72 -26.08
CA GLU A 146 22.89 14.28 -26.10
C GLU A 146 23.08 12.79 -25.77
N GLU A 147 22.13 12.12 -25.09
CA GLU A 147 22.39 10.77 -24.52
C GLU A 147 21.22 9.75 -24.57
N ASN A 148 20.11 10.04 -25.26
CA ASN A 148 18.89 9.20 -25.19
C ASN A 148 18.39 8.97 -23.73
N THR A 149 18.80 9.87 -22.83
CA THR A 149 18.45 9.91 -21.42
C THR A 149 17.20 10.77 -21.22
N ILE A 150 16.30 10.36 -20.33
CA ILE A 150 15.17 11.18 -19.89
C ILE A 150 15.50 11.80 -18.54
N ILE A 151 15.42 13.12 -18.45
CA ILE A 151 15.49 13.82 -17.17
C ILE A 151 14.09 13.86 -16.56
N CYS A 152 13.95 13.27 -15.38
CA CYS A 152 12.70 13.02 -14.69
C CYS A 152 12.58 13.92 -13.47
N ARG A 153 11.42 14.58 -13.33
CA ARG A 153 11.13 15.39 -12.13
C ARG A 153 11.21 14.49 -10.90
N THR A 154 12.04 14.85 -9.93
CA THR A 154 12.25 14.05 -8.74
C THR A 154 12.10 14.90 -7.49
N VAL A 155 11.17 14.51 -6.62
CA VAL A 155 10.70 15.33 -5.48
C VAL A 155 10.78 14.56 -4.17
N SER A 156 11.07 15.24 -3.07
CA SER A 156 11.12 14.63 -1.73
C SER A 156 9.73 14.56 -1.10
N VAL A 157 9.40 13.42 -0.50
CA VAL A 157 8.12 13.21 0.20
C VAL A 157 8.31 13.46 1.70
N GLY A 158 7.41 14.22 2.33
CA GLY A 158 7.38 14.40 3.78
C GLY A 158 8.68 14.98 4.36
N SER A 159 9.37 15.87 3.62
CA SER A 159 10.74 16.28 3.98
C SER A 159 10.85 16.95 5.35
N GLU A 160 9.82 17.68 5.77
CA GLU A 160 9.75 18.31 7.09
C GLU A 160 9.52 17.31 8.22
N ILE A 161 8.94 16.15 7.92
CA ILE A 161 8.63 15.09 8.88
C ILE A 161 9.85 14.17 9.05
N TYR A 162 10.41 13.68 7.93
CA TYR A 162 11.40 12.60 7.93
C TYR A 162 12.85 13.08 7.85
N PHE A 163 13.12 14.26 7.30
CA PHE A 163 14.49 14.74 7.02
C PHE A 163 14.78 16.12 7.60
N ASN A 164 13.93 16.59 8.51
CA ASN A 164 14.22 17.78 9.31
C ASN A 164 15.29 17.45 10.36
N ARG A 165 16.34 18.26 10.45
CA ARG A 165 17.49 18.04 11.35
C ARG A 165 17.12 17.91 12.83
N ASN A 166 15.94 18.39 13.22
CA ASN A 166 15.46 18.35 14.59
C ASN A 166 14.59 17.13 14.89
N ASN A 167 14.28 16.30 13.90
CA ASN A 167 13.37 15.17 14.04
C ASN A 167 14.02 13.86 13.55
N PHE A 168 13.91 12.80 14.35
CA PHE A 168 14.54 11.50 14.07
C PHE A 168 13.50 10.42 13.70
N ILE A 169 12.33 10.82 13.19
CA ILE A 169 11.30 9.88 12.75
C ILE A 169 11.81 9.10 11.55
N ARG A 170 11.89 7.78 11.70
CA ARG A 170 12.31 6.87 10.64
C ARG A 170 11.10 6.29 9.94
N THR A 171 11.17 6.16 8.62
CA THR A 171 10.20 5.38 7.84
C THR A 171 10.45 3.89 8.09
N LEU A 172 9.43 3.15 8.52
CA LEU A 172 9.49 1.72 8.77
C LEU A 172 9.06 0.92 7.56
N GLN A 173 7.92 1.27 6.98
CA GLN A 173 7.40 0.69 5.75
C GLN A 173 6.78 1.78 4.87
N ILE A 174 6.92 1.63 3.56
CA ILE A 174 6.30 2.49 2.55
C ILE A 174 5.69 1.60 1.46
N SER A 175 4.43 1.86 1.12
CA SER A 175 3.71 1.15 0.06
C SER A 175 2.77 2.09 -0.72
N TRP A 176 2.64 1.85 -2.02
CA TRP A 176 1.62 2.50 -2.85
C TRP A 176 0.23 2.00 -2.46
N HIS A 177 -0.75 2.90 -2.38
CA HIS A 177 -2.12 2.49 -2.10
C HIS A 177 -2.71 1.70 -3.29
N PRO A 178 -3.30 0.50 -3.09
CA PRO A 178 -3.72 -0.37 -4.21
C PRO A 178 -4.76 0.24 -5.16
N TYR A 179 -5.58 1.16 -4.63
CA TYR A 179 -6.69 1.80 -5.36
C TYR A 179 -6.41 3.25 -5.74
N SER A 180 -5.16 3.70 -5.67
CA SER A 180 -4.78 5.05 -6.07
C SER A 180 -3.44 5.09 -6.79
N ASP A 181 -3.35 5.97 -7.79
CA ASP A 181 -2.13 6.17 -8.57
C ASP A 181 -1.19 7.21 -7.93
N THR A 182 -1.68 8.00 -6.98
CA THR A 182 -0.96 9.15 -6.42
C THR A 182 -0.71 9.02 -4.92
N HIS A 183 -1.25 7.99 -4.26
CA HIS A 183 -1.20 7.91 -2.80
C HIS A 183 -0.18 6.90 -2.30
N LEU A 184 0.56 7.31 -1.27
CA LEU A 184 1.54 6.50 -0.54
C LEU A 184 1.10 6.35 0.92
N GLY A 185 1.10 5.11 1.41
CA GLY A 185 1.06 4.81 2.84
C GLY A 185 2.48 4.74 3.41
N ILE A 186 2.71 5.40 4.53
CA ILE A 186 3.99 5.38 5.25
C ILE A 186 3.75 5.10 6.73
N LEU A 187 4.29 4.00 7.22
CA LEU A 187 4.36 3.70 8.65
C LEU A 187 5.71 4.19 9.18
N SER A 188 5.67 4.87 10.32
CA SER A 188 6.79 5.62 10.86
C SER A 188 7.12 5.23 12.29
N SER A 189 8.35 5.47 12.74
CA SER A 189 8.84 5.03 14.07
C SER A 189 8.19 5.74 15.26
N ASP A 190 7.43 6.81 15.01
CA ASP A 190 6.59 7.51 15.99
C ASP A 190 5.21 6.83 16.19
N SER A 191 5.03 5.63 15.65
CA SER A 191 3.77 4.88 15.68
C SER A 191 2.61 5.60 15.00
N VAL A 192 2.91 6.30 13.91
CA VAL A 192 1.90 6.94 13.07
C VAL A 192 1.93 6.33 11.67
N PHE A 193 0.76 5.91 11.22
CA PHE A 193 0.52 5.56 9.83
C PHE A 193 -0.01 6.78 9.08
N ARG A 194 0.61 7.13 7.95
CA ARG A 194 0.31 8.34 7.18
C ARG A 194 -0.05 8.01 5.75
N ILE A 195 -1.05 8.68 5.21
CA ILE A 195 -1.36 8.68 3.77
C ILE A 195 -0.95 10.03 3.20
N PHE A 196 -0.14 10.01 2.14
CA PHE A 196 0.25 11.20 1.36
C PHE A 196 -0.46 11.17 0.01
N ASP A 197 -1.09 12.26 -0.40
CA ASP A 197 -1.48 12.48 -1.79
C ASP A 197 -0.41 13.29 -2.53
N LEU A 198 0.35 12.61 -3.38
CA LEU A 198 1.42 13.22 -4.17
C LEU A 198 0.91 14.18 -5.26
N SER A 199 -0.41 14.28 -5.46
CA SER A 199 -1.03 15.16 -6.45
C SER A 199 -1.40 16.55 -5.89
N VAL A 200 -1.56 16.67 -4.57
CA VAL A 200 -2.01 17.89 -3.89
C VAL A 200 -0.87 18.51 -3.09
N ASP A 201 -0.39 17.82 -2.04
CA ASP A 201 0.71 18.27 -1.20
C ASP A 201 1.64 17.10 -0.88
N ILE A 202 2.85 17.15 -1.42
CA ILE A 202 3.87 16.13 -1.20
C ILE A 202 4.64 16.31 0.12
N GLY A 203 4.55 17.49 0.72
CA GLY A 203 5.23 17.84 1.96
C GLY A 203 4.50 17.35 3.20
N GLN A 204 3.17 17.25 3.14
CA GLN A 204 2.31 16.91 4.27
C GLN A 204 1.40 15.71 3.97
N PRO A 205 1.09 14.87 4.96
CA PRO A 205 0.12 13.80 4.80
C PRO A 205 -1.31 14.38 4.73
N GLU A 206 -2.16 13.79 3.91
CA GLU A 206 -3.59 14.09 3.91
C GLU A 206 -4.31 13.39 5.08
N GLN A 207 -3.79 12.25 5.54
CA GLN A 207 -4.37 11.50 6.66
C GLN A 207 -3.28 10.98 7.60
N GLU A 208 -3.49 11.14 8.91
CA GLU A 208 -2.62 10.59 9.95
C GLU A 208 -3.40 9.74 10.95
N TYR A 209 -2.88 8.57 11.26
CA TYR A 209 -3.47 7.59 12.18
C TYR A 209 -2.45 7.30 13.30
N TYR A 210 -2.67 7.89 14.48
CA TYR A 210 -1.81 7.73 15.65
C TYR A 210 -2.17 6.43 16.39
N LEU A 211 -1.31 5.43 16.30
CA LEU A 211 -1.59 4.07 16.77
C LEU A 211 -1.37 3.96 18.28
N GLN A 212 -2.40 3.58 19.03
CA GLN A 212 -2.34 3.35 20.47
C GLN A 212 -2.76 1.90 20.81
N PRO A 213 -1.82 0.93 20.71
CA PRO A 213 -2.08 -0.46 21.09
C PRO A 213 -2.35 -0.59 22.60
N VAL A 214 -3.08 -1.62 23.01
CA VAL A 214 -3.28 -1.92 24.45
C VAL A 214 -1.97 -2.36 25.07
N GLU A 215 -1.58 -1.77 26.21
CA GLU A 215 -0.55 -2.34 27.07
C GLU A 215 -1.06 -3.68 27.66
N PRO A 216 -0.46 -4.83 27.34
CA PRO A 216 -0.69 -6.03 28.13
C PRO A 216 -0.21 -5.72 29.55
N GLY A 217 -1.13 -5.79 30.51
CA GLY A 217 -0.89 -5.36 31.88
C GLY A 217 0.44 -5.87 32.45
N ASN A 218 1.12 -4.99 33.18
CA ASN A 218 2.37 -5.21 33.92
C ASN A 218 3.68 -5.35 33.10
N SER A 219 3.90 -4.49 32.10
CA SER A 219 5.29 -4.20 31.72
C SER A 219 5.54 -2.70 31.53
N SER A 220 6.40 -2.19 32.40
CA SER A 220 6.98 -0.84 32.33
C SER A 220 7.95 -0.77 31.15
N ASN A 221 7.44 -0.59 29.93
CA ASN A 221 8.18 -0.01 28.81
C ASN A 221 7.25 0.19 27.61
N ALA A 222 6.80 1.43 27.38
CA ALA A 222 6.18 1.85 26.13
C ALA A 222 7.08 1.57 24.88
N ALA A 223 8.37 1.24 25.10
CA ALA A 223 9.32 0.80 24.08
C ALA A 223 9.28 -0.71 23.76
N ALA A 224 8.44 -1.52 24.41
CA ALA A 224 8.44 -2.98 24.25
C ALA A 224 7.68 -3.46 23.00
N ILE A 225 6.69 -2.68 22.52
CA ILE A 225 5.81 -3.03 21.41
C ILE A 225 5.79 -1.85 20.44
N CYS A 226 6.58 -1.92 19.37
CA CYS A 226 6.59 -0.91 18.31
C CYS A 226 6.03 -1.49 17.01
N PRO A 227 5.35 -0.68 16.19
CA PRO A 227 4.94 -1.14 14.87
C PRO A 227 6.21 -1.39 14.04
N VAL A 228 6.17 -2.40 13.18
CA VAL A 228 7.32 -2.81 12.35
C VAL A 228 6.99 -2.83 10.87
N ASP A 229 5.74 -3.15 10.52
CA ASP A 229 5.32 -3.26 9.13
C ASP A 229 3.81 -3.04 8.97
N PHE A 230 3.36 -2.80 7.73
CA PHE A 230 1.94 -2.77 7.40
C PHE A 230 1.65 -3.39 6.02
N SER A 231 0.41 -3.82 5.85
CA SER A 231 -0.13 -4.24 4.56
C SER A 231 -1.52 -3.64 4.33
N PHE A 232 -1.80 -3.20 3.11
CA PHE A 232 -3.16 -2.86 2.70
C PHE A 232 -3.94 -4.16 2.45
N GLY A 233 -5.24 -4.16 2.75
CA GLY A 233 -6.11 -5.31 2.49
C GLY A 233 -6.50 -5.47 1.01
N GLY A 234 -7.33 -6.48 0.75
CA GLY A 234 -7.66 -7.00 -0.57
C GLY A 234 -8.86 -6.36 -1.24
N ASP A 235 -9.42 -7.00 -2.27
CA ASP A 235 -10.57 -6.46 -3.04
C ASP A 235 -11.94 -6.89 -2.47
N HIS A 236 -11.94 -7.69 -1.40
CA HIS A 236 -13.14 -8.26 -0.78
C HIS A 236 -13.72 -7.34 0.31
N LEU A 237 -14.97 -6.90 0.16
CA LEU A 237 -15.71 -6.08 1.13
C LEU A 237 -14.82 -5.02 1.80
N TRP A 238 -14.82 -4.95 3.14
CA TRP A 238 -14.10 -3.96 3.94
C TRP A 238 -12.59 -4.16 3.97
N ASP A 239 -12.05 -5.30 3.55
CA ASP A 239 -10.59 -5.48 3.40
C ASP A 239 -10.01 -4.42 2.47
N LYS A 240 -10.80 -3.98 1.48
CA LYS A 240 -10.49 -2.90 0.55
C LYS A 240 -10.12 -1.58 1.22
N PHE A 241 -10.69 -1.33 2.40
CA PHE A 241 -10.48 -0.14 3.20
C PHE A 241 -9.71 -0.44 4.49
N SER A 242 -9.04 -1.59 4.57
CA SER A 242 -8.34 -2.02 5.77
C SER A 242 -6.83 -1.89 5.63
N VAL A 243 -6.18 -1.52 6.73
CA VAL A 243 -4.71 -1.57 6.86
C VAL A 243 -4.37 -2.46 8.04
N PHE A 244 -3.59 -3.51 7.78
CA PHE A 244 -3.04 -4.40 8.78
C PHE A 244 -1.73 -3.84 9.28
N ILE A 245 -1.60 -3.65 10.59
CA ILE A 245 -0.39 -3.17 11.25
C ILE A 245 0.20 -4.30 12.07
N LEU A 246 1.46 -4.65 11.80
CA LEU A 246 2.23 -5.62 12.57
C LEU A 246 3.09 -4.89 13.60
N PHE A 247 3.13 -5.40 14.82
CA PHE A 247 4.02 -4.95 15.88
C PHE A 247 5.12 -5.98 16.17
N SER A 248 6.21 -5.51 16.80
CA SER A 248 7.44 -6.27 17.02
C SER A 248 7.28 -7.52 17.88
N ASP A 249 6.25 -7.56 18.72
CA ASP A 249 5.88 -8.72 19.56
C ASP A 249 5.05 -9.78 18.80
N GLY A 250 4.77 -9.54 17.52
CA GLY A 250 3.94 -10.40 16.68
C GLY A 250 2.44 -10.12 16.81
N SER A 251 2.03 -9.12 17.59
CA SER A 251 0.64 -8.69 17.60
C SER A 251 0.29 -7.97 16.29
N SER A 252 -0.89 -8.29 15.76
CA SER A 252 -1.42 -7.66 14.55
C SER A 252 -2.68 -6.88 14.90
N TYR A 253 -2.85 -5.72 14.27
CA TYR A 253 -3.99 -4.84 14.43
C TYR A 253 -4.54 -4.43 13.06
N ILE A 254 -5.79 -3.99 13.03
CA ILE A 254 -6.45 -3.50 11.82
C ILE A 254 -6.97 -2.08 12.10
N ILE A 255 -6.75 -1.16 11.17
CA ILE A 255 -7.51 0.09 11.10
C ILE A 255 -8.42 0.01 9.87
N CYS A 256 -9.72 0.28 10.08
CA CYS A 256 -10.73 0.23 9.03
C CYS A 256 -11.92 1.13 9.41
N PRO A 257 -12.35 2.05 8.52
CA PRO A 257 -11.88 2.24 7.15
C PRO A 257 -10.71 3.24 7.01
N VAL A 258 -9.87 3.02 6.00
CA VAL A 258 -8.83 3.91 5.50
C VAL A 258 -9.03 4.06 4.00
N VAL A 259 -9.48 5.25 3.59
CA VAL A 259 -9.73 5.57 2.18
C VAL A 259 -9.05 6.89 1.84
N PRO A 260 -8.06 6.89 0.93
CA PRO A 260 -7.40 8.11 0.52
C PRO A 260 -8.35 9.07 -0.19
N PHE A 261 -8.20 10.36 0.00
CA PHE A 261 -9.12 11.33 -0.58
C PHE A 261 -8.97 11.37 -2.11
N GLY A 262 -10.10 11.37 -2.80
CA GLY A 262 -10.13 11.36 -4.25
C GLY A 262 -9.65 10.07 -4.94
N SER A 263 -9.39 9.00 -4.17
CA SER A 263 -9.16 7.67 -4.74
C SER A 263 -10.41 7.13 -5.45
N VAL A 264 -10.22 6.21 -6.41
CA VAL A 264 -11.27 5.75 -7.33
C VAL A 264 -11.52 4.26 -7.15
N TYR A 265 -12.79 3.90 -6.94
CA TYR A 265 -13.22 2.53 -6.69
C TYR A 265 -14.27 2.09 -7.70
N LYS A 266 -14.34 0.78 -7.96
CA LYS A 266 -15.43 0.19 -8.75
C LYS A 266 -16.76 0.42 -8.03
N TRP A 267 -17.76 0.87 -8.77
CA TRP A 267 -19.07 1.15 -8.22
C TRP A 267 -19.70 -0.09 -7.58
N GLU A 268 -19.58 -1.24 -8.27
CA GLU A 268 -20.19 -2.50 -7.82
C GLU A 268 -19.64 -2.93 -6.46
N SER A 269 -18.35 -2.72 -6.20
CA SER A 269 -17.75 -3.07 -4.91
C SER A 269 -18.21 -2.14 -3.78
N VAL A 270 -18.36 -0.84 -4.05
CA VAL A 270 -18.89 0.12 -3.05
C VAL A 270 -20.34 -0.19 -2.74
N LEU A 271 -21.13 -0.48 -3.77
CA LEU A 271 -22.54 -0.85 -3.64
C LEU A 271 -22.70 -2.19 -2.90
N GLU A 272 -21.82 -3.16 -3.12
CA GLU A 272 -21.79 -4.43 -2.37
C GLU A 272 -21.59 -4.18 -0.87
N MET A 273 -20.59 -3.40 -0.47
CA MET A 273 -20.37 -3.03 0.95
C MET A 273 -21.56 -2.30 1.57
N TYR A 274 -22.17 -1.37 0.82
CA TYR A 274 -23.34 -0.63 1.29
C TYR A 274 -24.56 -1.55 1.52
N ASN A 275 -24.84 -2.41 0.55
CA ASN A 275 -25.95 -3.37 0.65
C ASN A 275 -25.73 -4.40 1.75
N ASP A 276 -24.48 -4.83 1.96
CA ASP A 276 -24.10 -5.75 3.03
C ASP A 276 -24.39 -5.13 4.41
N ALA A 277 -23.93 -3.90 4.65
CA ALA A 277 -24.18 -3.17 5.89
C ALA A 277 -25.69 -2.97 6.16
N GLN A 278 -26.49 -2.69 5.13
CA GLN A 278 -27.94 -2.57 5.25
C GLN A 278 -28.64 -3.91 5.49
N THR A 279 -28.25 -4.95 4.77
CA THR A 279 -28.98 -6.22 4.74
C THR A 279 -28.64 -7.10 5.92
N PHE A 280 -27.35 -7.22 6.25
CA PHE A 280 -26.84 -8.09 7.31
C PHE A 280 -26.49 -7.29 8.55
N GLY A 281 -25.80 -6.15 8.39
CA GLY A 281 -25.36 -5.30 9.48
C GLY A 281 -26.50 -4.78 10.35
N LEU A 282 -27.48 -4.09 9.76
CA LEU A 282 -28.64 -3.53 10.49
C LEU A 282 -29.59 -4.58 11.05
N LYS A 283 -29.59 -5.80 10.49
CA LYS A 283 -30.43 -6.92 10.95
C LYS A 283 -29.70 -7.86 11.91
N SER A 284 -28.46 -7.54 12.28
CA SER A 284 -27.68 -8.35 13.21
C SER A 284 -28.35 -8.41 14.58
N SER A 285 -28.26 -9.58 15.23
CA SER A 285 -28.64 -9.74 16.64
C SER A 285 -27.67 -9.04 17.60
N ASN A 286 -26.49 -8.65 17.11
CA ASN A 286 -25.46 -7.99 17.89
C ASN A 286 -25.61 -6.46 17.80
N SER A 287 -25.96 -5.81 18.91
CA SER A 287 -26.16 -4.36 18.96
C SER A 287 -24.91 -3.55 18.58
N LYS A 288 -23.71 -4.06 18.87
CA LYS A 288 -22.44 -3.43 18.46
C LYS A 288 -22.27 -3.49 16.94
N ALA A 289 -22.60 -4.62 16.32
CA ALA A 289 -22.58 -4.76 14.87
C ALA A 289 -23.60 -3.84 14.19
N VAL A 290 -24.81 -3.72 14.75
CA VAL A 290 -25.82 -2.76 14.27
C VAL A 290 -25.31 -1.32 14.38
N ASN A 291 -24.69 -0.94 15.50
CA ASN A 291 -24.14 0.40 15.68
C ASN A 291 -23.01 0.69 14.66
N ASN A 292 -22.05 -0.23 14.52
CA ASN A 292 -20.97 -0.10 13.54
C ASN A 292 -21.51 0.01 12.11
N SER A 293 -22.55 -0.76 11.78
CA SER A 293 -23.19 -0.74 10.45
C SER A 293 -23.90 0.59 10.18
N ASN A 294 -24.59 1.18 11.16
CA ASN A 294 -25.18 2.51 11.02
C ASN A 294 -24.12 3.58 10.75
N MET A 295 -22.99 3.52 11.48
CA MET A 295 -21.87 4.42 11.24
C MET A 295 -21.24 4.21 9.86
N ALA A 296 -21.09 2.94 9.45
CA ALA A 296 -20.56 2.56 8.16
C ALA A 296 -21.43 3.07 7.00
N ILE A 297 -22.75 2.94 7.10
CA ILE A 297 -23.72 3.45 6.12
C ILE A 297 -23.59 4.96 6.01
N SER A 298 -23.62 5.68 7.14
CA SER A 298 -23.49 7.14 7.16
C SER A 298 -22.17 7.60 6.55
N TRP A 299 -21.08 6.89 6.87
CA TRP A 299 -19.75 7.18 6.32
C TRP A 299 -19.65 6.88 4.82
N LEU A 300 -20.24 5.76 4.35
CA LEU A 300 -20.28 5.39 2.94
C LEU A 300 -21.07 6.41 2.13
N GLU A 301 -22.24 6.85 2.60
CA GLU A 301 -23.07 7.85 1.92
C GLU A 301 -22.39 9.21 1.80
N ALA A 302 -21.62 9.61 2.82
CA ALA A 302 -20.87 10.86 2.77
C ALA A 302 -19.59 10.76 1.91
N THR A 303 -18.89 9.62 1.96
CA THR A 303 -17.66 9.39 1.18
C THR A 303 -17.97 9.12 -0.29
N PHE A 304 -19.11 8.50 -0.59
CA PHE A 304 -19.60 8.17 -1.93
C PHE A 304 -21.06 8.64 -2.12
N PRO A 305 -21.29 9.94 -2.34
CA PRO A 305 -22.64 10.52 -2.43
C PRO A 305 -23.53 9.93 -3.52
N GLU A 306 -22.94 9.26 -4.51
CA GLU A 306 -23.65 8.53 -5.56
C GLU A 306 -24.58 7.45 -5.00
N LEU A 307 -24.26 6.87 -3.83
CA LEU A 307 -25.13 5.90 -3.13
C LEU A 307 -26.51 6.46 -2.83
N VAL A 308 -26.60 7.75 -2.48
CA VAL A 308 -27.87 8.43 -2.19
C VAL A 308 -28.50 8.98 -3.46
N ARG A 309 -27.68 9.50 -4.39
CA ARG A 309 -28.16 10.21 -5.59
C ARG A 309 -28.74 9.26 -6.65
N GLN A 310 -28.25 8.02 -6.75
CA GLN A 310 -28.68 7.06 -7.78
C GLN A 310 -30.06 6.43 -7.55
N ALA A 311 -30.76 6.74 -6.46
CA ALA A 311 -32.14 6.28 -6.27
C ALA A 311 -33.13 6.79 -7.36
N GLY A 312 -32.70 7.62 -8.33
CA GLY A 312 -33.56 8.15 -9.40
C GLY A 312 -32.98 8.34 -10.80
N ASP A 313 -31.70 8.04 -11.08
CA ASP A 313 -31.09 8.35 -12.40
C ASP A 313 -30.36 7.13 -13.01
N GLY A 314 -30.89 6.60 -14.11
CA GLY A 314 -30.54 5.29 -14.70
C GLY A 314 -29.20 5.19 -15.42
N ALA A 315 -28.22 6.03 -15.08
CA ALA A 315 -26.88 5.97 -15.66
C ALA A 315 -26.03 4.88 -14.96
N GLN A 316 -25.44 3.96 -15.74
CA GLN A 316 -24.56 2.93 -15.20
C GLN A 316 -23.22 3.55 -14.80
N LEU A 317 -22.99 3.71 -13.50
CA LEU A 317 -21.68 4.09 -12.96
C LEU A 317 -20.77 2.86 -12.93
N TYR A 318 -19.58 2.98 -13.50
CA TYR A 318 -18.54 1.93 -13.41
C TYR A 318 -17.53 2.20 -12.30
N ALA A 319 -17.39 3.46 -11.88
CA ALA A 319 -16.47 3.86 -10.84
C ALA A 319 -16.97 5.11 -10.12
N VAL A 320 -16.60 5.23 -8.84
CA VAL A 320 -16.91 6.37 -7.98
C VAL A 320 -15.63 6.89 -7.31
N LYS A 321 -15.62 8.18 -7.01
CA LYS A 321 -14.47 8.87 -6.41
C LYS A 321 -14.79 9.18 -4.95
N ALA A 322 -13.90 8.77 -4.03
CA ALA A 322 -14.04 9.05 -2.61
C ALA A 322 -13.95 10.56 -2.34
N GLN A 323 -14.97 11.12 -1.70
CA GLN A 323 -14.95 12.49 -1.21
C GLN A 323 -14.23 12.58 0.14
N PRO A 324 -13.52 13.68 0.43
CA PRO A 324 -12.95 13.91 1.75
C PRO A 324 -14.04 13.90 2.83
N PHE A 325 -14.00 12.92 3.74
CA PHE A 325 -14.97 12.81 4.82
C PHE A 325 -14.42 12.07 6.03
N VAL A 326 -14.72 12.58 7.23
CA VAL A 326 -14.50 11.90 8.51
C VAL A 326 -15.65 12.21 9.47
N LEU A 327 -15.88 11.33 10.45
CA LEU A 327 -16.89 11.53 11.48
C LEU A 327 -16.38 12.52 12.55
N LEU A 328 -17.13 13.59 12.81
CA LEU A 328 -16.66 14.70 13.64
C LEU A 328 -16.45 14.36 15.12
N ASP A 329 -17.17 13.36 15.64
CA ASP A 329 -17.07 12.94 17.05
C ASP A 329 -16.60 11.47 17.19
N ALA A 330 -15.91 10.96 16.16
CA ALA A 330 -15.43 9.59 16.18
C ALA A 330 -14.11 9.43 15.41
N SER A 331 -13.17 8.69 15.99
CA SER A 331 -11.93 8.29 15.33
C SER A 331 -11.97 6.83 14.94
N VAL A 332 -11.28 6.44 13.87
CA VAL A 332 -11.13 5.02 13.50
C VAL A 332 -10.46 4.27 14.65
N ALA A 333 -11.02 3.12 15.03
CA ALA A 333 -10.49 2.32 16.12
C ALA A 333 -9.31 1.47 15.67
N LEU A 334 -8.36 1.24 16.57
CA LEU A 334 -7.31 0.25 16.37
C LEU A 334 -7.83 -1.13 16.81
N GLN A 335 -8.21 -1.97 15.86
CA GLN A 335 -8.84 -3.26 16.13
C GLN A 335 -7.77 -4.32 16.39
N GLY A 336 -7.64 -4.77 17.64
CA GLY A 336 -6.70 -5.84 18.00
C GLY A 336 -6.33 -5.86 19.49
N PRO A 337 -5.26 -6.56 19.87
CA PRO A 337 -4.51 -7.46 19.00
C PRO A 337 -5.40 -8.60 18.52
N LEU A 338 -5.27 -8.98 17.24
CA LEU A 338 -6.03 -10.08 16.65
C LEU A 338 -5.75 -11.38 17.41
N ARG A 339 -6.82 -12.09 17.81
CA ARG A 339 -6.70 -13.29 18.64
C ARG A 339 -6.64 -14.54 17.79
N LYS A 340 -5.72 -15.44 18.12
CA LYS A 340 -5.60 -16.74 17.46
C LYS A 340 -6.59 -17.73 18.06
N VAL A 341 -7.40 -18.37 17.22
CA VAL A 341 -8.21 -19.53 17.58
C VAL A 341 -7.39 -20.76 17.25
N CYS A 342 -7.01 -21.51 18.28
CA CYS A 342 -6.52 -22.85 18.07
C CYS A 342 -7.63 -23.81 18.48
N HIS A 343 -8.02 -24.73 17.59
CA HIS A 343 -8.80 -25.88 18.01
C HIS A 343 -8.04 -26.63 19.10
N SER A 344 -8.64 -26.68 20.28
CA SER A 344 -8.22 -27.51 21.40
C SER A 344 -8.30 -28.97 20.98
N VAL A 345 -7.20 -29.52 20.48
CA VAL A 345 -6.94 -30.94 20.68
C VAL A 345 -6.50 -31.03 22.14
N THR A 346 -7.38 -31.63 22.93
CA THR A 346 -7.24 -32.14 24.29
C THR A 346 -5.87 -31.96 24.95
N GLU A 347 -5.92 -31.42 26.18
CA GLU A 347 -4.93 -31.62 27.24
C GLU A 347 -4.32 -33.03 27.13
N ASP A 348 -2.99 -33.12 27.21
CA ASP A 348 -2.14 -34.29 26.96
C ASP A 348 -1.78 -34.56 25.50
N SER A 349 -0.95 -33.70 24.92
CA SER A 349 0.20 -34.14 24.13
C SER A 349 1.24 -33.03 24.02
N GLU A 350 2.46 -33.37 24.39
CA GLU A 350 3.72 -32.64 24.18
C GLU A 350 4.05 -32.48 22.69
N ILE A 351 3.12 -31.95 21.90
CA ILE A 351 3.41 -31.39 20.58
C ILE A 351 3.65 -29.91 20.83
N GLN A 352 4.92 -29.56 21.01
CA GLN A 352 5.44 -28.20 20.94
C GLN A 352 4.71 -27.41 19.83
N LYS A 353 3.71 -26.61 20.23
CA LYS A 353 3.13 -25.58 19.37
C LYS A 353 4.27 -24.63 19.06
N GLY A 354 4.77 -24.64 17.82
CA GLY A 354 5.94 -23.86 17.42
C GLY A 354 5.73 -22.38 17.73
N ILE A 355 6.29 -21.93 18.86
CA ILE A 355 6.37 -20.51 19.20
C ILE A 355 7.37 -19.93 18.20
N CYS A 356 6.92 -19.01 17.35
CA CYS A 356 7.83 -18.32 16.45
C CYS A 356 8.87 -17.57 17.28
N GLU A 357 10.15 -17.74 16.95
CA GLU A 357 11.24 -17.23 17.77
C GLU A 357 11.62 -15.80 17.36
N GLY A 358 11.99 -15.00 18.36
CA GLY A 358 12.44 -13.63 18.16
C GLY A 358 11.31 -12.63 17.96
N ARG A 359 11.53 -11.62 17.12
CA ARG A 359 10.59 -10.51 16.86
C ARG A 359 9.98 -10.65 15.48
N ALA A 360 8.75 -10.19 15.33
CA ALA A 360 8.13 -10.07 14.01
C ALA A 360 8.85 -8.97 13.22
N VAL A 361 9.06 -9.20 11.92
CA VAL A 361 9.88 -8.31 11.06
C VAL A 361 9.15 -7.82 9.81
N CYS A 362 8.13 -8.53 9.34
CA CYS A 362 7.42 -8.20 8.11
C CYS A 362 6.03 -8.87 8.11
N CYS A 363 5.05 -8.22 7.52
CA CYS A 363 3.74 -8.82 7.24
C CYS A 363 3.31 -8.63 5.78
N ILE A 364 2.61 -9.63 5.25
CA ILE A 364 1.98 -9.56 3.93
C ILE A 364 0.55 -10.03 4.05
N TYR A 365 -0.38 -9.23 3.54
CA TYR A 365 -1.74 -9.66 3.30
C TYR A 365 -1.89 -10.24 1.89
N ASN A 366 -2.68 -11.30 1.75
CA ASN A 366 -3.13 -11.81 0.47
C ASN A 366 -4.56 -12.35 0.57
N LEU A 367 -5.23 -12.48 -0.57
CA LEU A 367 -6.57 -13.07 -0.69
C LEU A 367 -6.46 -14.42 -1.39
N VAL A 368 -6.92 -15.49 -0.74
CA VAL A 368 -7.03 -16.83 -1.33
C VAL A 368 -8.51 -17.15 -1.51
N GLY A 369 -9.01 -16.95 -2.73
CA GLY A 369 -10.45 -17.00 -2.98
C GLY A 369 -11.16 -15.80 -2.34
N LYS A 370 -11.91 -16.04 -1.27
CA LYS A 370 -12.50 -14.98 -0.42
C LYS A 370 -11.83 -14.89 0.94
N ASP A 371 -10.90 -15.79 1.24
CA ASP A 371 -10.29 -15.88 2.55
C ASP A 371 -9.09 -14.94 2.62
N SER A 372 -9.09 -14.12 3.65
CA SER A 372 -8.05 -13.14 3.92
C SER A 372 -6.92 -13.82 4.70
N VAL A 373 -5.71 -13.81 4.15
CA VAL A 373 -4.54 -14.49 4.71
C VAL A 373 -3.48 -13.44 5.06
N LEU A 374 -3.06 -13.44 6.32
CA LEU A 374 -1.96 -12.65 6.84
C LEU A 374 -0.75 -13.56 7.07
N VAL A 375 0.38 -13.22 6.45
CA VAL A 375 1.66 -13.91 6.66
C VAL A 375 2.57 -13.02 7.48
N THR A 376 3.07 -13.52 8.61
CA THR A 376 4.04 -12.84 9.46
C THR A 376 5.39 -13.53 9.38
N ALA A 377 6.44 -12.79 9.04
CA ALA A 377 7.81 -13.26 9.10
C ALA A 377 8.46 -12.90 10.44
N TRP A 378 9.23 -13.83 10.98
CA TRP A 378 9.91 -13.70 12.27
C TRP A 378 11.42 -13.69 12.11
N SER A 379 12.11 -12.99 13.03
CA SER A 379 13.57 -12.90 13.00
C SER A 379 14.28 -14.25 13.23
N GLY A 380 13.58 -15.24 13.80
CA GLY A 380 14.06 -16.62 13.89
C GLY A 380 13.96 -17.41 12.58
N GLY A 381 13.52 -16.79 11.48
CA GLY A 381 13.40 -17.41 10.16
C GLY A 381 12.08 -18.14 9.91
N GLN A 382 11.15 -18.15 10.87
CA GLN A 382 9.83 -18.77 10.71
C GLN A 382 8.86 -17.86 9.95
N LEU A 383 7.97 -18.49 9.18
CA LEU A 383 6.77 -17.85 8.62
C LEU A 383 5.53 -18.39 9.34
N GLN A 384 4.71 -17.48 9.84
CA GLN A 384 3.41 -17.78 10.40
C GLN A 384 2.33 -17.36 9.39
N LEU A 385 1.41 -18.27 9.07
CA LEU A 385 0.30 -18.01 8.17
C LEU A 385 -0.99 -18.07 8.98
N ASP A 386 -1.72 -16.96 8.98
CA ASP A 386 -3.01 -16.83 9.66
C ASP A 386 -4.10 -16.48 8.64
N ALA A 387 -5.22 -17.19 8.65
CA ALA A 387 -6.43 -16.80 7.92
C ALA A 387 -7.39 -16.07 8.86
N LEU A 388 -8.02 -14.98 8.42
CA LEU A 388 -9.09 -14.35 9.17
C LEU A 388 -10.32 -15.26 9.18
N ALA A 389 -10.84 -15.52 10.39
CA ALA A 389 -12.03 -16.33 10.58
C ALA A 389 -13.33 -15.53 10.41
N ASP A 390 -13.24 -14.21 10.63
CA ASP A 390 -14.36 -13.28 10.56
C ASP A 390 -14.08 -12.19 9.53
N GLU A 391 -15.13 -11.77 8.84
CA GLU A 391 -15.05 -10.62 7.93
C GLU A 391 -14.71 -9.35 8.70
N ILE A 392 -13.84 -8.52 8.13
CA ILE A 392 -13.45 -7.26 8.75
C ILE A 392 -14.65 -6.32 8.74
N GLN A 393 -14.85 -5.64 9.87
CA GLN A 393 -15.88 -4.63 10.02
C GLN A 393 -15.22 -3.26 10.22
N PRO A 394 -15.82 -2.18 9.70
CA PRO A 394 -15.36 -0.84 10.00
C PRO A 394 -15.74 -0.50 11.45
N VAL A 395 -14.80 0.08 12.19
CA VAL A 395 -15.01 0.38 13.61
C VAL A 395 -14.48 1.77 13.92
N TRP A 396 -15.33 2.55 14.57
CA TRP A 396 -14.97 3.85 15.11
C TRP A 396 -15.15 3.86 16.62
N LYS A 397 -14.38 4.71 17.29
CA LYS A 397 -14.50 5.01 18.71
C LYS A 397 -15.11 6.41 18.87
N MET A 398 -16.30 6.44 19.45
CA MET A 398 -17.03 7.68 19.73
C MET A 398 -16.35 8.51 20.83
N GLY A 399 -16.57 9.82 20.82
CA GLY A 399 -16.04 10.77 21.81
C GLY A 399 -14.57 11.13 21.60
N ILE A 400 -13.98 10.72 20.47
CA ILE A 400 -12.62 11.09 20.05
C ILE A 400 -12.72 11.81 18.71
N ALA A 401 -12.78 13.14 18.77
CA ALA A 401 -12.86 13.97 17.58
C ALA A 401 -11.53 13.96 16.80
N PRO A 402 -11.56 13.73 15.46
CA PRO A 402 -10.40 13.93 14.62
C PRO A 402 -9.97 15.40 14.59
N ARG A 403 -8.68 15.64 14.39
CA ARG A 403 -8.16 16.98 14.06
C ARG A 403 -8.27 17.19 12.56
N LEU A 404 -8.97 18.25 12.16
CA LEU A 404 -9.22 18.56 10.74
C LEU A 404 -8.33 19.71 10.28
N CYS A 405 -7.83 19.58 9.06
CA CYS A 405 -7.35 20.69 8.26
C CYS A 405 -8.43 20.99 7.21
N VAL A 406 -8.93 22.22 7.18
CA VAL A 406 -9.98 22.65 6.24
C VAL A 406 -9.52 23.88 5.46
N ASP A 407 -10.07 24.04 4.26
CA ASP A 407 -9.88 25.26 3.47
C ASP A 407 -10.82 26.38 3.92
N SER A 408 -10.79 27.52 3.21
CA SER A 408 -11.68 28.66 3.49
C SER A 408 -13.17 28.41 3.22
N SER A 409 -13.50 27.28 2.61
CA SER A 409 -14.87 26.85 2.26
C SER A 409 -15.34 25.67 3.13
N ASP A 410 -14.66 25.44 4.26
CA ASP A 410 -14.88 24.32 5.19
C ASP A 410 -14.74 22.93 4.55
N GLN A 411 -14.02 22.82 3.42
CA GLN A 411 -13.72 21.53 2.81
C GLN A 411 -12.51 20.89 3.48
N ILE A 412 -12.62 19.60 3.78
CA ILE A 412 -11.53 18.84 4.42
C ILE A 412 -10.37 18.69 3.45
N LEU A 413 -9.22 19.24 3.83
CA LEU A 413 -7.92 19.06 3.16
C LEU A 413 -7.11 17.92 3.79
N GLY A 414 -7.32 17.66 5.09
CA GLY A 414 -6.62 16.60 5.80
C GLY A 414 -7.25 16.26 7.14
N ALA A 415 -6.95 15.07 7.67
CA ALA A 415 -7.46 14.61 8.95
C ALA A 415 -6.41 13.82 9.75
N ALA A 416 -6.37 14.04 11.06
CA ALA A 416 -5.53 13.30 11.99
C ALA A 416 -6.38 12.66 13.08
N MET A 417 -6.25 11.34 13.27
CA MET A 417 -7.06 10.53 14.17
C MET A 417 -6.19 9.80 15.19
N ILE A 418 -6.69 9.71 16.43
CA ILE A 418 -6.10 8.84 17.45
C ILE A 418 -6.80 7.47 17.37
N CYS A 419 -6.04 6.46 17.00
CA CYS A 419 -6.51 5.09 16.84
C CYS A 419 -6.25 4.32 18.13
N GLU A 420 -7.18 4.43 19.06
CA GLU A 420 -7.14 3.68 20.31
C GLU A 420 -7.77 2.31 20.15
N THR A 421 -7.22 1.34 20.89
CA THR A 421 -7.85 0.03 20.99
C THR A 421 -9.10 0.12 21.86
N ALA A 422 -10.16 -0.60 21.48
CA ALA A 422 -11.33 -0.72 22.34
C ALA A 422 -10.95 -1.51 23.61
N PRO A 423 -11.37 -1.08 24.82
CA PRO A 423 -11.18 -1.88 26.02
C PRO A 423 -11.85 -3.23 25.79
N SER A 424 -11.07 -4.30 25.81
CA SER A 424 -11.62 -5.65 25.78
C SER A 424 -12.48 -5.81 27.04
N ASP A 425 -13.80 -5.97 26.89
CA ASP A 425 -14.66 -6.41 27.97
C ASP A 425 -14.06 -7.72 28.50
N ARG A 426 -13.45 -7.66 29.69
CA ARG A 426 -12.83 -8.81 30.37
C ARG A 426 -13.90 -9.77 30.93
N SER A 427 -15.13 -9.72 30.44
CA SER A 427 -16.17 -10.67 30.83
C SER A 427 -15.94 -12.00 30.11
N VAL A 428 -15.75 -13.04 30.92
CA VAL A 428 -15.75 -14.46 30.58
C VAL A 428 -16.61 -14.77 29.34
N LEU A 429 -15.98 -15.42 28.36
CA LEU A 429 -16.53 -16.15 27.23
C LEU A 429 -18.08 -16.16 27.15
N LYS A 430 -18.63 -15.23 26.37
CA LYS A 430 -19.80 -15.52 25.54
C LYS A 430 -19.34 -15.47 24.09
N LEU A 431 -19.66 -16.53 23.36
CA LEU A 431 -19.38 -16.72 21.92
C LEU A 431 -20.12 -15.70 21.01
N ASP A 432 -20.75 -14.67 21.61
CA ASP A 432 -21.66 -13.74 20.95
C ASP A 432 -21.04 -12.35 20.67
N GLN A 433 -19.75 -12.12 21.00
CA GLN A 433 -19.05 -10.88 20.66
C GLN A 433 -18.32 -11.02 19.31
N PRO A 434 -18.37 -10.00 18.42
CA PRO A 434 -17.64 -10.02 17.16
C PRO A 434 -16.19 -9.67 17.51
N LEU A 435 -15.38 -10.69 17.75
CA LEU A 435 -13.93 -10.59 17.85
C LEU A 435 -13.41 -11.02 16.49
N ILE A 436 -12.49 -10.27 15.90
CA ILE A 436 -11.81 -10.72 14.68
C ILE A 436 -10.79 -11.78 15.09
N LEU A 437 -11.03 -13.01 14.67
CA LEU A 437 -10.22 -14.17 15.02
C LEU A 437 -9.31 -14.59 13.86
N LEU A 438 -8.15 -15.17 14.20
CA LEU A 438 -7.18 -15.73 13.26
C LEU A 438 -7.08 -17.25 13.42
N LEU A 439 -7.12 -17.98 12.32
CA LEU A 439 -6.81 -19.41 12.24
C LEU A 439 -5.37 -19.59 11.76
N GLY A 440 -4.48 -20.06 12.64
CA GLY A 440 -3.03 -20.04 12.40
C GLY A 440 -2.40 -21.40 12.16
N TRP A 441 -1.43 -21.44 11.23
CA TRP A 441 -0.51 -22.54 10.99
C TRP A 441 0.93 -21.99 10.94
N ALA A 442 1.87 -22.66 11.61
CA ALA A 442 3.29 -22.31 11.54
C ALA A 442 4.02 -23.26 10.57
N ILE A 443 4.77 -22.70 9.62
CA ILE A 443 5.58 -23.48 8.69
C ILE A 443 7.05 -23.16 8.95
N HIS A 444 7.83 -24.18 9.30
CA HIS A 444 9.30 -24.09 9.31
C HIS A 444 9.81 -24.37 7.89
N LEU A 445 10.25 -23.33 7.20
CA LEU A 445 11.06 -23.48 6.00
C LEU A 445 12.52 -23.61 6.46
N LEU A 446 13.07 -24.81 6.41
CA LEU A 446 14.51 -25.03 6.45
C LEU A 446 15.05 -24.57 5.09
N CYS A 447 15.66 -23.38 5.03
CA CYS A 447 16.46 -22.94 3.89
C CYS A 447 17.88 -23.53 3.96
#